data_AF-A0A9E2YAK8-F1
#
_entry.id   AF-A0A9E2YAK8-F1
#
_cell.length_a   1.000
_cell.length_b   1.000
_cell.length_c   1.000
_cell.angle_alpha   90.00
_cell.angle_beta   90.00
_cell.angle_gamma   90.00
#
_symmetry.space_group_name_H-M   'P 1'
#
loop_
_entity.id
_entity.type
_entity.pdbx_description
1 polymer ?
#
loop_
_entity_poly.entity_id
_entity_poly.type
_entity_poly.pdbx_seq_one_letter_code
_entity_poly.pdbx_strand_id
1 'polypeptide(L)' 'MLALFPYPDIDPVVFSFGPFSVRWYGLAYVTGFVLAYLWLRRLITIRILRITFDQLNDLLSYLVFGVVVGGRTGWWIFYH' A
#
# COMPACT_ATOMS: atom_id res chain seq x y z
N MET A 1 -11.27 -24.82 -29.44
CA MET A 1 -10.02 -24.06 -29.24
C MET A 1 -10.30 -23.01 -28.19
N LEU A 2 -9.70 -23.12 -27.00
CA LEU A 2 -9.79 -22.07 -25.98
C LEU A 2 -9.15 -20.80 -26.58
N ALA A 3 -9.88 -19.69 -26.59
CA ALA A 3 -9.30 -18.39 -26.95
C ALA A 3 -8.20 -18.07 -25.93
N LEU A 4 -6.95 -18.14 -26.38
CA LEU A 4 -5.77 -17.90 -25.55
C LEU A 4 -5.59 -16.38 -25.51
N PHE A 5 -6.11 -15.73 -24.46
CA PHE A 5 -5.87 -14.31 -24.21
C PHE A 5 -4.44 -14.16 -23.69
N PRO A 6 -3.50 -13.60 -24.48
CA PRO A 6 -2.14 -13.40 -24.01
C PRO A 6 -2.15 -12.39 -22.85
N TYR A 7 -1.24 -12.57 -21.89
CA TYR A 7 -1.05 -11.60 -20.84
C TYR A 7 -0.61 -10.26 -21.46
N PRO A 8 -1.21 -9.13 -21.07
CA PRO A 8 -0.88 -7.84 -21.65
C PRO A 8 0.55 -7.44 -21.28
N ASP A 9 1.30 -6.98 -22.28
CA ASP A 9 2.67 -6.49 -22.10
C ASP A 9 2.64 -5.03 -21.60
N ILE A 10 2.52 -4.88 -20.28
CA ILE A 10 2.46 -3.58 -19.60
C ILE A 10 3.81 -3.35 -18.92
N ASP A 11 4.46 -2.22 -19.24
CA ASP A 11 5.70 -1.83 -18.56
C ASP A 11 5.45 -1.74 -17.05
N PRO A 12 6.18 -2.50 -16.21
CA PRO A 12 6.00 -2.47 -14.77
C PRO A 12 6.39 -1.13 -14.14
N VAL A 13 7.19 -0.30 -14.83
CA VAL A 13 7.66 1.00 -14.36
C VAL A 13 6.72 2.10 -14.85
N VAL A 14 6.19 2.89 -13.92
CA VAL A 14 5.34 4.05 -14.24
C VAL A 14 6.20 5.23 -14.70
N PHE A 15 7.25 5.52 -13.93
CA PHE A 15 8.22 6.55 -14.24
C PHE A 15 9.55 6.21 -13.54
N SER A 16 10.64 6.68 -14.13
CA SER A 16 11.98 6.51 -13.61
C SER A 16 12.70 7.86 -13.51
N PHE A 17 13.40 8.07 -12.40
CA PHE A 17 14.27 9.21 -12.15
C PHE A 17 15.66 8.67 -11.82
N GLY A 18 16.49 8.49 -12.84
CA GLY A 18 17.83 7.89 -12.69
C GLY A 18 17.74 6.47 -12.08
N PRO A 19 18.41 6.19 -10.94
CA PRO A 19 18.38 4.87 -10.32
C PRO A 19 17.05 4.55 -9.62
N PHE A 20 16.14 5.53 -9.47
CA PHE A 20 14.87 5.33 -8.79
C PHE A 20 13.77 5.05 -9.81
N SER A 21 13.20 3.84 -9.78
CA SER A 21 12.07 3.46 -10.63
C SER A 21 10.83 3.23 -9.77
N VAL A 22 9.75 3.94 -10.06
CA VAL A 22 8.45 3.74 -9.43
C VAL A 22 7.65 2.75 -10.24
N ARG A 23 7.17 1.68 -9.60
CA ARG A 23 6.44 0.59 -10.24
C ARG A 23 4.95 0.64 -9.93
N TRP A 24 4.12 0.10 -10.82
CA TRP A 24 2.66 0.09 -10.67
C TRP A 24 2.20 -0.53 -9.35
N TYR A 25 2.81 -1.64 -8.92
CA TYR A 25 2.44 -2.27 -7.66
C TYR A 25 2.71 -1.35 -6.46
N GLY A 26 3.81 -0.59 -6.49
CA GLY A 26 4.14 0.36 -5.43
C GLY A 26 3.11 1.49 -5.35
N LEU A 27 2.68 1.98 -6.52
CA LEU A 27 1.63 2.99 -6.60
C LEU A 27 0.27 2.44 -6.11
N ALA A 28 -0.03 1.17 -6.38
CA ALA A 28 -1.22 0.51 -5.86
C ALA A 28 -1.18 0.41 -4.32
N TYR A 29 -0.04 0.08 -3.72
CA TYR A 29 0.11 0.09 -2.25
C TYR A 29 -0.16 1.47 -1.65
N VAL A 30 0.49 2.52 -2.18
CA VAL A 30 0.32 3.90 -1.69
C VAL A 30 -1.14 4.33 -1.82
N THR A 31 -1.76 4.06 -2.97
CA THR A 31 -3.16 4.39 -3.22
C THR A 31 -4.07 3.67 -2.24
N GLY A 32 -3.81 2.39 -1.94
CA GLY A 32 -4.53 1.63 -0.93
C GLY A 32 -4.49 2.29 0.45
N PHE A 33 -3.31 2.73 0.90
CA PHE A 33 -3.16 3.44 2.18
C PHE A 33 -3.89 4.79 2.19
N VAL A 34 -3.80 5.56 1.11
CA VAL A 34 -4.50 6.85 0.98
C VAL A 34 -6.01 6.66 1.03
N LEU A 35 -6.55 5.69 0.28
CA LEU A 35 -7.99 5.38 0.29
C LEU A 35 -8.44 4.91 1.67
N ALA A 36 -7.67 4.06 2.34
CA ALA A 36 -7.96 3.62 3.70
C ALA A 36 -7.98 4.79 4.69
N TYR A 37 -7.01 5.71 4.60
CA TYR A 37 -6.99 6.92 5.42
C TYR A 37 -8.24 7.78 5.21
N LEU A 38 -8.56 8.09 3.96
CA LEU A 38 -9.72 8.93 3.62
C LEU A 38 -11.02 8.28 4.12
N TRP A 39 -11.13 6.95 3.97
CA TRP A 39 -12.29 6.21 4.43
C TRP A 39 -12.42 6.21 5.95
N LEU A 40 -11.35 5.91 6.68
CA LEU A 40 -11.34 5.95 8.16
C LEU A 40 -11.62 7.36 8.68
N ARG A 41 -11.02 8.39 8.05
CA ARG A 41 -11.27 9.79 8.37
C ARG A 41 -12.75 10.14 8.20
N ARG A 42 -13.38 9.65 7.13
CA ARG A 42 -14.82 9.80 6.89
C ARG A 42 -15.64 9.15 7.99
N LEU A 43 -15.30 7.92 8.40
CA LEU A 43 -15.97 7.17 9.47
C LEU A 43 -15.88 7.88 10.84
N ILE A 44 -14.75 8.51 11.15
CA ILE A 44 -14.59 9.36 12.34
C ILE A 44 -15.53 10.57 12.26
N THR A 45 -15.57 11.23 11.10
CA THR A 45 -16.39 12.43 10.89
C THR A 45 -17.89 12.17 11.07
N ILE A 46 -18.37 11.01 10.62
CA ILE A 46 -19.78 10.58 10.81
C ILE A 46 -20.02 9.87 12.15
N ARG A 47 -19.05 9.93 13.08
CA ARG A 47 -19.13 9.38 14.44
C ARG A 47 -19.40 7.86 14.52
N ILE A 48 -19.09 7.11 13.46
CA ILE A 48 -19.11 5.64 13.49
C ILE A 48 -17.90 5.14 14.27
N LEU A 49 -16.73 5.73 14.05
CA LEU A 49 -15.52 5.45 14.82
C LEU A 49 -15.34 6.50 15.92
N ARG A 50 -15.08 6.05 17.15
CA ARG A 50 -14.83 6.90 18.32
C ARG A 50 -13.33 7.04 18.61
N ILE A 51 -12.56 7.36 17.58
CA ILE A 51 -11.12 7.65 17.68
C ILE A 51 -10.84 9.08 17.24
N THR A 52 -9.77 9.67 17.75
CA THR A 52 -9.32 11.00 17.31
C THR A 52 -8.57 10.91 15.97
N PHE A 53 -8.43 12.05 15.28
CA PHE A 53 -7.60 12.10 14.08
C PHE A 53 -6.12 11.82 14.38
N ASP A 54 -5.63 12.21 15.56
CA ASP A 54 -4.25 11.90 15.98
C ASP A 54 -4.05 10.40 16.15
N GLN A 55 -4.99 9.70 16.79
CA GLN A 55 -4.95 8.24 16.90
C GLN A 55 -4.99 7.55 15.54
N LEU A 56 -5.75 8.08 14.58
CA LEU A 56 -5.76 7.56 13.20
C LEU A 56 -4.40 7.75 12.53
N ASN A 57 -3.78 8.93 12.68
CA ASN A 57 -2.47 9.22 12.11
C ASN A 57 -1.37 8.35 12.71
N ASP A 58 -1.40 8.16 14.04
CA ASP A 58 -0.48 7.26 14.75
C ASP A 58 -0.65 5.82 14.28
N LEU A 59 -1.90 5.33 14.20
CA LEU A 59 -2.21 4.00 13.72
C LEU A 59 -1.66 3.76 12.30
N LEU A 60 -1.93 4.68 11.37
CA LEU A 60 -1.43 4.54 10.00
C LEU A 60 0.09 4.55 9.93
N SER A 61 0.74 5.41 10.73
CA SER A 61 2.19 5.46 10.81
C SER A 61 2.75 4.12 11.27
N TYR A 62 2.23 3.57 12.37
CA TYR A 62 2.63 2.25 12.86
C TYR A 62 2.38 1.12 11.86
N LEU A 63 1.26 1.17 11.12
CA LEU A 63 0.97 0.18 10.08
C LEU A 63 1.96 0.24 8.93
N VAL A 64 2.28 1.44 8.42
CA VAL A 64 3.26 1.61 7.35
C VAL A 64 4.63 1.12 7.79
N PHE A 65 5.08 1.51 8.99
CA PHE A 65 6.34 1.02 9.55
C PHE A 65 6.32 -0.50 9.74
N GLY A 66 5.22 -1.04 10.27
CA GLY A 66 5.04 -2.48 10.49
C GLY A 66 5.12 -3.29 9.21
N VAL A 67 4.54 -2.81 8.10
CA VAL A 67 4.62 -3.48 6.80
C VAL A 67 6.06 -3.47 6.27
N VAL A 68 6.77 -2.35 6.36
CA VAL A 68 8.15 -2.23 5.87
C VAL A 68 9.10 -3.11 6.68
N VAL A 69 9.05 -3.01 8.01
CA VAL A 69 9.90 -3.78 8.91
C VAL A 69 9.53 -5.26 8.84
N GLY A 70 8.24 -5.58 8.95
CA GLY A 70 7.73 -6.94 8.90
C GLY A 70 8.05 -7.65 7.60
N GLY A 71 7.96 -6.97 6.45
CA GLY A 71 8.33 -7.55 5.16
C GLY A 71 9.81 -7.91 5.09
N ARG A 72 10.70 -7.08 5.63
CA ARG A 72 12.15 -7.34 5.66
C ARG A 72 12.53 -8.44 6.62
N THR A 73 12.04 -8.35 7.86
CA THR A 73 12.34 -9.35 8.90
C THR A 73 11.70 -10.68 8.57
N GLY A 74 10.48 -10.69 8.03
CA GLY A 74 9.79 -11.92 7.60
C GLY A 74 10.51 -12.61 6.46
N TRP A 75 11.02 -11.87 5.47
CA TRP A 75 11.86 -12.46 4.43
C TRP A 75 13.07 -13.17 5.03
N TRP A 76 13.76 -12.54 5.97
CA TRP A 76 14.94 -13.12 6.60
C TRP A 76 14.62 -14.33 7.48
N ILE A 77 13.53 -14.31 8.25
CA ILE A 77 13.21 -15.43 9.15
C ILE A 77 12.71 -16.67 8.39
N PHE A 78 11.93 -16.49 7.33
CA PHE A 78 11.25 -17.60 6.66
C PHE A 78 11.94 -18.10 5.40
N TYR A 79 12.77 -17.28 4.76
CA TYR A 79 13.37 -17.59 3.47
C TYR A 79 14.91 -17.54 3.48
N HIS A 80 15.53 -17.29 4.64
CA HIS A 80 16.96 -17.46 4.87
C HIS A 80 17.19 -18.65 5.80
#